data_AF-A0A0C9T129-F1
#
_entry.id   AF-A0A0C9T129-F1
#
_cell.length_a   1.000
_cell.length_b   1.000
_cell.length_c   1.000
_cell.angle_alpha   90.00
_cell.angle_beta   90.00
_cell.angle_gamma   90.00
#
_symmetry.space_group_name_H-M   'P 1'
#
loop_
_entity.id
_entity.type
_entity.pdbx_description
1 polymer ?
#
loop_
_entity_poly.entity_id
_entity_poly.type
_entity_poly.pdbx_seq_one_letter_code
_entity_poly.pdbx_strand_id
1 'polypeptide(L)'
;MPVSVRGGALLRTIRHCSDKKVICGPSLLVDEVLRLSGASSIDDLVSRVWDYDIAALSPPTLERNTFMYLRRVNRSTSSSALPTVYRSPRIGLDLSNSETTNSITHPRVVFVGKLYRYFTRPELLVSKGRMQTFVGLYTTLRHSNGHTEDSLKLKRELCKIMGLKEQNVSKYLADYRSGYQDGELKSFVGPSGKGVCQSVSEYLKMMGTLHKALHEENMHQSFTSSLLR
;
A
#
# COMPACT_ATOMS: atom_id res chain seq x y z
N MET A 1 -15.64 30.52 -3.58
CA MET A 1 -15.98 29.46 -4.55
C MET A 1 -15.74 28.11 -3.88
N PRO A 2 -16.74 27.22 -3.76
CA PRO A 2 -16.51 25.88 -3.22
C PRO A 2 -15.52 25.14 -4.13
N VAL A 3 -14.49 24.54 -3.54
CA VAL A 3 -13.49 23.76 -4.28
C VAL A 3 -14.19 22.50 -4.80
N SER A 4 -14.35 22.39 -6.12
CA SER A 4 -14.80 21.15 -6.75
C SER A 4 -13.67 20.13 -6.65
N VAL A 5 -13.80 19.19 -5.71
CA VAL A 5 -12.84 18.09 -5.56
C VAL A 5 -12.98 17.18 -6.76
N ARG A 6 -11.97 17.18 -7.63
CA ARG A 6 -11.84 16.22 -8.72
C ARG A 6 -10.85 15.14 -8.32
N GLY A 7 -11.18 13.90 -8.64
CA GLY A 7 -10.36 12.74 -8.35
C GLY A 7 -10.44 11.72 -9.49
N GLY A 8 -9.57 10.73 -9.44
CA GLY A 8 -9.58 9.60 -10.36
C GLY A 8 -9.54 8.28 -9.59
N ALA A 9 -10.11 7.25 -10.19
CA ALA A 9 -9.98 5.88 -9.71
C ALA A 9 -9.14 5.08 -10.71
N LEU A 10 -8.19 4.29 -10.19
CA LEU A 10 -7.43 3.35 -11.00
C LEU A 10 -7.96 1.94 -10.77
N LEU A 11 -8.61 1.38 -11.78
CA LEU A 11 -9.07 0.00 -11.76
C LEU A 11 -7.90 -0.93 -12.09
N ARG A 12 -7.72 -1.99 -11.29
CA ARG A 12 -6.63 -2.98 -11.46
C ARG A 12 -7.14 -4.40 -11.72
N THR A 13 -8.35 -4.67 -11.24
CA THR A 13 -9.04 -5.95 -11.42
C THR A 13 -10.55 -5.71 -11.48
N ILE A 14 -11.25 -6.45 -12.34
CA ILE A 14 -12.71 -6.59 -12.32
C ILE A 14 -13.06 -8.06 -12.11
N ARG A 15 -14.17 -8.32 -11.44
CA ARG A 15 -14.72 -9.67 -11.28
C ARG A 15 -16.18 -9.68 -11.71
N HIS A 16 -16.52 -10.60 -12.58
CA HIS A 16 -17.89 -10.82 -13.00
C HIS A 16 -18.72 -11.40 -11.86
N CYS A 17 -19.96 -10.91 -11.73
CA CYS A 17 -20.86 -11.41 -10.69
C CYS A 17 -21.45 -12.77 -11.04
N SER A 18 -21.66 -13.06 -12.34
CA SER A 18 -22.27 -14.28 -12.85
C SER A 18 -21.34 -15.51 -12.73
N ASP A 19 -20.17 -15.47 -13.36
CA ASP A 19 -19.26 -16.62 -13.51
C ASP A 19 -18.04 -16.56 -12.55
N LYS A 20 -17.93 -15.50 -11.75
CA LYS A 20 -16.80 -15.21 -10.86
C LYS A 20 -15.44 -15.07 -11.56
N LYS A 21 -15.41 -14.94 -12.89
CA LYS A 21 -14.19 -14.70 -13.66
C LYS A 21 -13.53 -13.41 -13.20
N VAL A 22 -12.22 -13.48 -12.98
CA VAL A 22 -11.40 -12.34 -12.56
C VAL A 22 -10.51 -11.92 -13.72
N ILE A 23 -10.57 -10.64 -14.09
CA ILE A 23 -9.76 -10.05 -15.16
C ILE A 23 -8.81 -9.05 -14.51
N CYS A 24 -7.51 -9.23 -14.75
CA CYS A 24 -6.43 -8.48 -14.11
C CYS A 24 -5.55 -7.81 -15.15
N GLY A 25 -5.30 -6.51 -15.00
CA GLY A 25 -4.41 -5.74 -15.87
C GLY A 25 -5.12 -4.56 -16.52
N PRO A 26 -4.46 -3.39 -16.66
CA PRO A 26 -5.11 -2.17 -17.14
C PRO A 26 -5.78 -2.30 -18.51
N SER A 27 -5.07 -2.84 -19.51
CA SER A 27 -5.61 -2.97 -20.87
C SER A 27 -6.79 -3.95 -20.92
N LEU A 28 -6.64 -5.14 -20.32
CA LEU A 28 -7.70 -6.16 -20.27
C LEU A 28 -8.96 -5.66 -19.54
N LEU A 29 -8.79 -4.77 -18.56
CA LEU A 29 -9.89 -4.11 -17.89
C LEU A 29 -10.63 -3.14 -18.80
N VAL A 30 -9.90 -2.32 -19.56
CA VAL A 30 -10.50 -1.40 -20.53
C VAL A 30 -11.27 -2.18 -21.58
N ASP A 31 -10.65 -3.21 -22.16
CA ASP A 31 -11.28 -4.08 -23.15
C ASP A 31 -12.58 -4.69 -22.61
N GLU A 32 -12.55 -5.18 -21.36
CA GLU A 32 -13.73 -5.76 -20.75
C GLU A 32 -14.83 -4.73 -20.45
N VAL A 33 -14.47 -3.52 -20.01
CA VAL A 33 -15.45 -2.44 -19.78
C VAL A 33 -16.09 -2.01 -21.09
N LEU A 34 -15.32 -1.87 -22.17
CA LEU A 34 -15.85 -1.56 -23.51
C LEU A 34 -16.78 -2.68 -24.01
N ARG A 35 -16.35 -3.94 -23.86
CA ARG A 35 -17.16 -5.11 -24.23
C ARG A 35 -18.48 -5.18 -23.46
N LEU A 36 -18.47 -4.94 -22.15
CA LEU A 36 -19.67 -4.98 -21.29
C LEU A 36 -20.60 -3.79 -21.53
N SER A 37 -20.06 -2.65 -21.94
CA SER A 37 -20.84 -1.43 -22.21
C SER A 37 -21.39 -1.34 -23.63
N GLY A 38 -20.87 -2.15 -24.56
CA GLY A 38 -21.18 -2.04 -25.99
C GLY A 38 -20.57 -0.80 -26.65
N ALA A 39 -19.57 -0.16 -26.02
CA ALA A 39 -18.85 0.97 -26.57
C ALA A 39 -17.71 0.50 -27.48
N SER A 40 -17.50 1.21 -28.59
CA SER A 40 -16.42 0.93 -29.56
C SER A 40 -15.07 1.51 -29.15
N SER A 41 -15.07 2.52 -28.28
CA SER A 41 -13.88 3.21 -27.79
C SER A 41 -14.15 3.88 -26.44
N ILE A 42 -13.11 4.38 -25.78
CA ILE A 42 -13.25 5.15 -24.54
C ILE A 42 -14.04 6.45 -24.79
N ASP A 43 -13.80 7.10 -25.93
CA ASP A 43 -14.51 8.33 -26.30
C ASP A 43 -16.02 8.06 -26.47
N ASP A 44 -16.37 6.97 -27.16
CA ASP A 44 -17.75 6.50 -27.33
C ASP A 44 -18.41 6.13 -25.99
N LEU A 45 -17.66 5.50 -25.09
CA LEU A 45 -18.11 5.18 -23.74
C LEU A 45 -18.47 6.44 -22.95
N VAL A 46 -17.60 7.46 -22.98
CA VAL A 46 -17.79 8.67 -22.17
C VAL A 46 -18.84 9.59 -22.79
N SER A 47 -18.76 9.86 -24.09
CA SER A 47 -19.62 10.85 -24.75
C SER A 47 -21.04 10.33 -25.01
N ARG A 48 -21.18 9.10 -25.50
CA ARG A 48 -22.49 8.54 -25.90
C ARG A 48 -23.10 7.64 -24.83
N VAL A 49 -22.33 6.70 -24.29
CA VAL A 49 -22.88 5.68 -23.37
C VAL A 49 -23.09 6.26 -21.96
N TRP A 50 -22.15 7.09 -21.47
CA TRP A 50 -22.24 7.73 -20.16
C TRP A 50 -22.75 9.17 -20.21
N ASP A 51 -22.88 9.77 -21.39
CA ASP A 51 -23.36 11.15 -21.59
C ASP A 51 -22.59 12.16 -20.73
N TYR A 52 -21.26 12.04 -20.73
CA TYR A 52 -20.32 12.83 -19.95
C TYR A 52 -20.48 12.76 -18.42
N ASP A 53 -21.40 11.95 -17.89
CA ASP A 53 -21.53 11.73 -16.46
C ASP A 53 -20.55 10.65 -15.99
N ILE A 54 -19.41 11.14 -15.50
CA ILE A 54 -18.32 10.38 -14.90
C ILE A 54 -18.36 10.39 -13.36
N ALA A 55 -19.50 10.72 -12.76
CA ALA A 55 -19.64 10.74 -11.31
C ALA A 55 -19.52 9.32 -10.73
N ALA A 56 -18.54 9.11 -9.85
CA ALA A 56 -18.26 7.80 -9.27
C ALA A 56 -18.85 7.58 -7.87
N LEU A 57 -19.32 8.63 -7.17
CA LEU A 57 -19.71 8.51 -5.75
C LEU A 57 -21.20 8.25 -5.53
N SER A 58 -22.03 8.55 -6.54
CA SER A 58 -23.48 8.40 -6.48
C SER A 58 -23.95 7.61 -7.69
N PRO A 59 -25.07 6.87 -7.59
CA PRO A 59 -25.69 6.29 -8.77
C PRO A 59 -26.10 7.41 -9.75
N PRO A 60 -26.13 7.12 -11.06
CA PRO A 60 -26.61 8.08 -12.04
C PRO A 60 -28.07 8.49 -11.75
N THR A 61 -28.38 9.76 -11.96
CA THR A 61 -29.74 10.31 -11.79
C THR A 61 -30.64 10.03 -12.99
N LEU A 62 -30.05 9.84 -14.16
CA LEU A 62 -30.74 9.53 -15.41
C LEU A 62 -30.76 8.03 -15.66
N GLU A 63 -31.90 7.53 -16.13
CA GLU A 63 -32.03 6.13 -16.55
C GLU A 63 -31.10 5.83 -17.71
N ARG A 64 -30.18 4.89 -17.50
CA ARG A 64 -29.27 4.38 -18.52
C ARG A 64 -28.91 2.93 -18.24
N ASN A 65 -28.62 2.18 -19.29
CA ASN A 65 -28.33 0.74 -19.18
C ASN A 65 -26.92 0.43 -18.65
N THR A 66 -25.97 1.35 -18.83
CA THR A 66 -24.56 1.17 -18.44
C THR A 66 -24.08 2.33 -17.60
N PHE A 67 -23.58 2.04 -16.39
CA PHE A 67 -23.04 3.03 -15.47
C PHE A 67 -22.02 2.41 -14.50
N MET A 68 -21.18 3.26 -13.91
CA MET A 68 -20.20 2.86 -12.90
C MET A 68 -20.23 3.83 -11.73
N TYR A 69 -20.44 3.31 -10.52
CA TYR A 69 -20.41 4.09 -9.28
C TYR A 69 -19.97 3.22 -8.11
N LEU A 70 -19.54 3.87 -7.04
CA LEU A 70 -19.24 3.24 -5.77
C LEU A 70 -20.55 2.95 -5.05
N ARG A 71 -20.90 1.66 -5.00
CA ARG A 71 -22.02 1.20 -4.19
C ARG A 71 -21.56 0.95 -2.76
N ARG A 72 -22.18 1.63 -1.79
CA ARG A 72 -22.00 1.32 -0.38
C ARG A 72 -22.54 -0.09 -0.10
N VAL A 73 -21.70 -0.96 0.43
CA VAL A 73 -22.13 -2.30 0.86
C VAL A 73 -22.78 -2.16 2.23
N ASN A 74 -24.10 -2.29 2.28
CA ASN A 74 -24.84 -2.39 3.55
C ASN A 74 -24.49 -3.73 4.19
N ARG A 75 -23.72 -3.68 5.27
CA ARG A 75 -23.43 -4.88 6.07
C ARG A 75 -24.68 -5.27 6.84
N SER A 76 -25.03 -6.55 6.82
CA SER A 76 -26.08 -7.06 7.71
C SER A 76 -25.68 -6.76 9.15
N THR A 77 -26.66 -6.38 9.96
CA THR A 77 -26.52 -6.04 11.39
C THR A 77 -25.92 -7.17 12.25
N SER A 78 -25.77 -8.38 11.70
CA SER A 78 -25.16 -9.54 12.35
C SER A 78 -23.64 -9.45 12.54
N SER A 79 -22.96 -8.49 11.92
CA SER A 79 -21.52 -8.23 12.08
C SER A 79 -21.32 -6.78 12.50
N SER A 80 -21.30 -6.51 13.82
CA SER A 80 -21.18 -5.16 14.38
C SER A 80 -19.79 -4.53 14.18
N ALA A 81 -18.77 -5.32 13.83
CA ALA A 81 -17.40 -4.83 13.68
C ALA A 81 -17.12 -4.37 12.24
N LEU A 82 -16.73 -3.10 12.10
CA LEU A 82 -16.08 -2.59 10.88
C LEU A 82 -14.82 -3.41 10.58
N PRO A 83 -14.46 -3.62 9.29
CA PRO A 83 -13.25 -4.36 8.98
C PRO A 83 -12.05 -3.55 9.44
N THR A 84 -11.05 -4.20 10.02
CA THR A 84 -9.78 -3.54 10.31
C THR A 84 -9.14 -3.08 9.01
N VAL A 85 -8.83 -1.79 8.92
CA VAL A 85 -8.09 -1.21 7.80
C VAL A 85 -6.61 -1.18 8.16
N TYR A 86 -5.84 -2.01 7.50
CA TYR A 86 -4.40 -2.07 7.61
C TYR A 86 -3.74 -1.12 6.62
N ARG A 87 -2.49 -0.73 6.92
CA ARG A 87 -1.70 0.16 6.08
C ARG A 87 -0.33 -0.43 5.80
N SER A 88 0.23 -0.14 4.62
CA SER A 88 1.60 -0.53 4.25
C SER A 88 2.28 0.52 3.37
N PRO A 89 3.61 0.45 3.20
CA PRO A 89 4.30 1.14 2.13
C PRO A 89 3.73 0.82 0.75
N ARG A 90 4.01 1.72 -0.20
CA ARG A 90 3.62 1.56 -1.61
C ARG A 90 4.45 0.46 -2.28
N ILE A 91 3.81 -0.35 -3.12
CA ILE A 91 4.50 -1.35 -3.94
C ILE A 91 5.20 -0.66 -5.11
N GLY A 92 6.44 -1.08 -5.40
CA GLY A 92 7.21 -0.57 -6.54
C GLY A 92 7.92 0.76 -6.29
N LEU A 93 7.97 1.22 -5.04
CA LEU A 93 8.85 2.32 -4.63
C LEU A 93 10.05 1.72 -3.88
N ASP A 94 11.25 2.07 -4.32
CA ASP A 94 12.54 1.70 -3.71
C ASP A 94 13.42 2.96 -3.64
N LEU A 95 14.72 2.80 -3.40
CA LEU A 95 15.70 3.89 -3.41
C LEU A 95 16.65 3.82 -4.62
N SER A 96 16.37 2.95 -5.59
CA SER A 96 17.31 2.60 -6.66
C SER A 96 17.42 3.63 -7.79
N ASN A 97 16.54 4.64 -7.79
CA ASN A 97 16.57 5.69 -8.79
C ASN A 97 17.85 6.53 -8.65
N SER A 98 18.49 6.82 -9.79
CA SER A 98 19.79 7.50 -9.87
C SER A 98 19.84 8.88 -9.24
N GLU A 99 18.71 9.59 -9.15
CA GLU A 99 18.62 10.90 -8.50
C GLU A 99 18.54 10.78 -6.98
N THR A 100 18.29 9.58 -6.45
CA THR A 100 18.20 9.34 -5.01
C THR A 100 19.57 9.46 -4.37
N THR A 101 19.74 10.50 -3.55
CA THR A 101 20.98 10.72 -2.81
C THR A 101 20.95 10.03 -1.44
N ASN A 102 22.12 9.80 -0.87
CA ASN A 102 22.30 9.33 0.51
C ASN A 102 22.02 10.47 1.52
N SER A 103 20.81 11.05 1.44
CA SER A 103 20.36 12.11 2.33
C SER A 103 19.02 11.73 2.95
N ILE A 104 18.93 11.85 4.28
CA ILE A 104 17.72 11.57 5.06
C ILE A 104 16.56 12.52 4.72
N THR A 105 16.87 13.73 4.24
CA THR A 105 15.88 14.71 3.79
C THR A 105 15.48 14.54 2.33
N HIS A 106 16.13 13.64 1.59
CA HIS A 106 15.79 13.39 0.20
C HIS A 106 14.33 12.87 0.10
N PRO A 107 13.47 13.44 -0.77
CA PRO A 107 12.04 13.10 -0.78
C PRO A 107 11.77 11.60 -0.88
N ARG A 108 12.50 10.88 -1.73
CA ARG A 108 12.31 9.44 -1.89
C ARG A 108 12.68 8.64 -0.65
N VAL A 109 13.70 9.07 0.10
CA VAL A 109 14.12 8.47 1.38
C VAL A 109 13.03 8.69 2.43
N VAL A 110 12.47 9.90 2.50
CA VAL A 110 11.35 10.23 3.40
C VAL A 110 10.08 9.45 3.05
N PHE A 111 9.78 9.25 1.76
CA PHE A 111 8.49 8.73 1.32
C PHE A 111 8.41 7.22 1.12
N VAL A 112 9.52 6.52 0.86
CA VAL A 112 9.49 5.09 0.52
C VAL A 112 8.85 4.23 1.61
N GLY A 113 9.06 4.58 2.88
CA GLY A 113 8.52 3.86 4.03
C GLY A 113 7.13 4.28 4.51
N LYS A 114 6.55 5.33 3.91
CA LYS A 114 5.27 5.89 4.39
C LYS A 114 4.10 4.96 4.05
N LEU A 115 3.15 4.86 5.00
CA LEU A 115 2.05 3.89 4.98
C LEU A 115 0.85 4.33 4.11
N TYR A 116 1.07 4.51 2.81
CA TYR A 116 0.07 5.04 1.87
C TYR A 116 -0.92 4.01 1.30
N ARG A 117 -0.64 2.72 1.43
CA ARG A 117 -1.48 1.66 0.86
C ARG A 117 -2.42 1.11 1.92
N TYR A 118 -3.72 1.10 1.63
CA TYR A 118 -4.78 0.64 2.55
C TYR A 118 -5.38 -0.68 2.07
N PHE A 119 -5.68 -1.60 3.00
CA PHE A 119 -6.27 -2.90 2.68
C PHE A 119 -6.93 -3.53 3.93
N THR A 120 -7.83 -4.49 3.72
CA THR A 120 -8.58 -5.17 4.80
C THR A 120 -8.29 -6.67 4.90
N ARG A 121 -7.60 -7.25 3.91
CA ARG A 121 -7.32 -8.70 3.81
C ARG A 121 -5.84 -9.00 3.58
N PRO A 122 -4.96 -8.77 4.57
CA PRO A 122 -3.51 -9.01 4.48
C PRO A 122 -3.14 -10.43 4.04
N GLU A 123 -3.89 -11.43 4.47
CA GLU A 123 -3.68 -12.85 4.18
C GLU A 123 -3.79 -13.20 2.69
N LEU A 124 -4.43 -12.33 1.89
CA LEU A 124 -4.52 -12.48 0.44
C LEU A 124 -3.36 -11.82 -0.31
N LEU A 125 -2.52 -11.04 0.38
CA LEU A 125 -1.45 -10.23 -0.22
C LEU A 125 -0.09 -10.95 -0.20
N VAL A 126 -0.12 -12.24 -0.53
CA VAL A 126 1.05 -13.12 -0.44
C VAL A 126 1.94 -13.07 -1.67
N SER A 127 1.44 -12.75 -2.87
CA SER A 127 2.24 -12.79 -4.11
C SER A 127 2.94 -11.47 -4.42
N LYS A 128 2.20 -10.35 -4.37
CA LYS A 128 2.72 -9.00 -4.64
C LYS A 128 2.55 -8.12 -3.41
N GLY A 129 3.63 -7.45 -3.01
CA GLY A 129 3.59 -6.52 -1.88
C GLY A 129 3.70 -7.19 -0.51
N ARG A 130 4.13 -8.45 -0.44
CA ARG A 130 4.23 -9.22 0.82
C ARG A 130 5.12 -8.50 1.83
N MET A 131 6.31 -8.09 1.40
CA MET A 131 7.30 -7.41 2.25
C MET A 131 6.82 -6.03 2.71
N GLN A 132 6.16 -5.25 1.85
CA GLN A 132 5.51 -3.99 2.24
C GLN A 132 4.42 -4.25 3.28
N THR A 133 3.56 -5.24 3.04
CA THR A 133 2.48 -5.63 3.94
C THR A 133 3.03 -6.01 5.31
N PHE A 134 4.11 -6.81 5.36
CA PHE A 134 4.81 -7.14 6.60
C PHE A 134 5.29 -5.90 7.34
N VAL A 135 6.01 -4.98 6.66
CA VAL A 135 6.53 -3.76 7.28
C VAL A 135 5.40 -2.90 7.84
N GLY A 136 4.32 -2.71 7.09
CA GLY A 136 3.17 -1.92 7.54
C GLY A 136 2.50 -2.49 8.79
N LEU A 137 2.31 -3.81 8.83
CA LEU A 137 1.76 -4.51 9.99
C LEU A 137 2.72 -4.46 11.18
N TYR A 138 4.00 -4.73 10.97
CA TYR A 138 5.04 -4.65 12.00
C TYR A 138 5.07 -3.26 12.64
N THR A 139 5.17 -2.19 11.84
CA THR A 139 5.16 -0.81 12.32
C THR A 139 3.88 -0.51 13.11
N THR A 140 2.71 -0.87 12.58
CA THR A 140 1.43 -0.59 13.25
C THR A 140 1.30 -1.32 14.59
N LEU A 141 1.64 -2.62 14.62
CA LEU A 141 1.57 -3.43 15.84
C LEU A 141 2.57 -2.97 16.89
N ARG A 142 3.77 -2.53 16.48
CA ARG A 142 4.78 -1.97 17.39
C ARG A 142 4.33 -0.65 18.03
N HIS A 143 3.65 0.21 17.27
CA HIS A 143 3.13 1.48 17.81
C HIS A 143 1.88 1.31 18.66
N SER A 144 1.13 0.21 18.50
CA SER A 144 0.09 -0.11 19.47
C SER A 144 0.77 -0.55 20.78
N ASN A 145 0.45 0.09 21.91
CA ASN A 145 1.05 -0.11 23.25
C ASN A 145 1.03 -1.57 23.80
N GLY A 146 0.69 -2.57 22.99
CA GLY A 146 0.55 -3.98 23.37
C GLY A 146 1.62 -4.93 22.86
N HIS A 147 2.64 -4.47 22.11
CA HIS A 147 3.66 -5.33 21.50
C HIS A 147 5.08 -4.75 21.57
N THR A 148 5.91 -5.30 22.45
CA THR A 148 7.37 -5.03 22.46
C THR A 148 8.06 -5.73 21.30
N GLU A 149 9.28 -5.29 21.00
CA GLU A 149 10.09 -5.79 19.89
C GLU A 149 10.29 -7.28 20.04
N ASP A 150 10.08 -8.02 18.96
CA ASP A 150 10.33 -9.46 18.90
C ASP A 150 9.58 -10.32 19.92
N SER A 151 8.60 -9.74 20.62
CA SER A 151 7.75 -10.47 21.54
C SER A 151 7.05 -11.63 20.83
N LEU A 152 6.91 -12.75 21.54
CA LEU A 152 6.18 -13.91 21.03
C LEU A 152 4.75 -13.52 20.61
N LYS A 153 4.15 -12.56 21.32
CA LYS A 153 2.84 -11.99 21.00
C LYS A 153 2.84 -11.29 19.63
N LEU A 154 3.83 -10.44 19.34
CA LEU A 154 3.97 -9.78 18.04
C LEU A 154 4.13 -10.81 16.91
N LYS A 155 4.99 -11.80 17.10
CA LYS A 155 5.23 -12.88 16.12
C LYS A 155 3.94 -13.63 15.79
N ARG A 156 3.19 -14.04 16.83
CA ARG A 156 1.92 -14.76 16.67
C ARG A 156 0.88 -13.92 15.93
N GLU A 157 0.75 -12.63 16.26
CA GLU A 157 -0.18 -11.73 15.56
C GLU A 157 0.21 -11.54 14.08
N LEU A 158 1.50 -11.36 13.77
CA LEU A 158 1.97 -11.28 12.38
C LEU A 158 1.68 -12.57 11.60
N CYS A 159 1.92 -13.74 12.21
CA CYS A 159 1.59 -15.04 11.60
C CYS A 159 0.10 -15.14 11.30
N LYS A 160 -0.74 -14.80 12.30
CA LYS A 160 -2.20 -14.86 12.21
C LYS A 160 -2.76 -13.92 11.14
N ILE A 161 -2.35 -12.65 11.16
CA ILE A 161 -2.87 -11.63 10.25
C ILE A 161 -2.42 -11.88 8.81
N MET A 162 -1.17 -12.29 8.59
CA MET A 162 -0.65 -12.52 7.24
C MET A 162 -0.86 -13.94 6.70
N GLY A 163 -1.26 -14.89 7.54
CA GLY A 163 -1.30 -16.31 7.18
C GLY A 163 0.09 -16.88 6.88
N LEU A 164 1.14 -16.41 7.56
CA LEU A 164 2.52 -16.87 7.36
C LEU A 164 2.93 -17.90 8.41
N LYS A 165 3.83 -18.82 8.00
CA LYS A 165 4.53 -19.72 8.93
C LYS A 165 5.48 -18.94 9.83
N GLU A 166 5.64 -19.39 11.07
CA GLU A 166 6.49 -18.75 12.09
C GLU A 166 7.95 -18.59 11.65
N GLN A 167 8.49 -19.59 10.93
CA GLN A 167 9.85 -19.53 10.38
C GLN A 167 10.03 -18.32 9.44
N ASN A 168 9.04 -18.02 8.60
CA ASN A 168 9.09 -16.89 7.67
C ASN A 168 9.05 -15.56 8.44
N VAL A 169 8.14 -15.43 9.41
CA VAL A 169 8.03 -14.23 10.24
C VAL A 169 9.32 -14.00 11.04
N SER A 170 9.90 -15.05 11.60
CA SER A 170 11.16 -14.97 12.35
C SER A 170 12.32 -14.49 11.46
N LYS A 171 12.41 -15.02 10.24
CA LYS A 171 13.39 -14.56 9.25
C LYS A 171 13.17 -13.09 8.89
N TYR A 172 11.93 -12.67 8.67
CA TYR A 172 11.61 -11.30 8.28
C TYR A 172 11.96 -10.29 9.39
N LEU A 173 11.68 -10.65 10.65
CA LEU A 173 12.10 -9.85 11.80
C LEU A 173 13.62 -9.77 11.91
N ALA A 174 14.34 -10.88 11.69
CA ALA A 174 15.80 -10.90 11.73
C ALA A 174 16.42 -10.03 10.62
N ASP A 175 15.91 -10.13 9.38
CA ASP A 175 16.35 -9.29 8.25
C ASP A 175 16.10 -7.79 8.55
N TYR A 176 14.91 -7.46 9.07
CA TYR A 176 14.59 -6.08 9.46
C TYR A 176 15.52 -5.56 10.55
N ARG A 177 15.75 -6.37 11.61
CA ARG A 177 16.61 -6.00 12.73
C ARG A 177 18.06 -5.81 12.30
N SER A 178 18.58 -6.70 11.46
CA SER A 178 19.94 -6.57 10.90
C SER A 178 20.09 -5.25 10.14
N GLY A 179 19.11 -4.88 9.32
CA GLY A 179 19.13 -3.57 8.67
C GLY A 179 19.05 -2.40 9.64
N TYR A 180 18.24 -2.50 10.69
CA TYR A 180 18.15 -1.48 11.73
C TYR A 180 19.49 -1.30 12.46
N GLN A 181 20.12 -2.39 12.88
CA GLN A 181 21.37 -2.36 13.65
C GLN A 181 22.55 -1.94 12.76
N ASP A 182 22.80 -2.68 11.69
CA ASP A 182 24.07 -2.63 10.96
C ASP A 182 23.95 -1.96 9.58
N GLY A 183 22.72 -1.66 9.14
CA GLY A 183 22.48 -1.13 7.82
C GLY A 183 22.95 0.32 7.64
N GLU A 184 23.40 0.61 6.41
CA GLU A 184 23.79 1.94 5.97
C GLU A 184 22.95 2.36 4.76
N LEU A 185 22.40 3.58 4.78
CA LEU A 185 21.51 4.07 3.72
C LEU A 185 22.17 4.06 2.33
N LYS A 186 23.47 4.35 2.26
CA LYS A 186 24.27 4.36 1.02
C LYS A 186 24.23 3.03 0.26
N SER A 187 24.02 1.92 0.97
CA SER A 187 23.94 0.58 0.39
C SER A 187 22.66 0.35 -0.43
N PHE A 188 21.65 1.20 -0.27
CA PHE A 188 20.34 1.03 -0.89
C PHE A 188 19.97 2.15 -1.87
N VAL A 189 20.76 3.22 -1.98
CA VAL A 189 20.45 4.36 -2.85
C VAL A 189 21.09 4.25 -4.23
N GLY A 190 20.40 4.78 -5.25
CA GLY A 190 20.88 4.81 -6.62
C GLY A 190 21.18 3.40 -7.18
N PRO A 191 22.21 3.24 -8.01
CA PRO A 191 22.56 1.94 -8.61
C PRO A 191 22.74 0.81 -7.60
N SER A 192 23.24 1.10 -6.40
CA SER A 192 23.42 0.11 -5.32
C SER A 192 22.10 -0.47 -4.80
N GLY A 193 21.01 0.29 -4.91
CA GLY A 193 19.67 -0.15 -4.53
C GLY A 193 18.97 -1.07 -5.52
N LYS A 194 19.58 -1.34 -6.69
CA LYS A 194 18.92 -2.10 -7.75
C LYS A 194 18.64 -3.53 -7.30
N GLY A 195 17.39 -3.97 -7.48
CA GLY A 195 16.96 -5.33 -7.13
C GLY A 195 16.52 -5.51 -5.66
N VAL A 196 16.68 -4.50 -4.79
CA VAL A 196 16.19 -4.55 -3.40
C VAL A 196 14.69 -4.87 -3.36
N CYS A 197 13.90 -4.28 -4.27
CA CYS A 197 12.46 -4.54 -4.38
C CYS A 197 12.08 -5.93 -4.93
N GLN A 198 13.05 -6.77 -5.27
CA GLN A 198 12.84 -8.15 -5.74
C GLN A 198 13.17 -9.19 -4.67
N SER A 199 13.91 -8.80 -3.62
CA SER A 199 14.29 -9.67 -2.50
C SER A 199 13.59 -9.22 -1.23
N VAL A 200 12.87 -10.14 -0.58
CA VAL A 200 12.23 -9.86 0.71
C VAL A 200 13.26 -9.49 1.77
N SER A 201 14.38 -10.21 1.83
CA SER A 201 15.43 -9.98 2.84
C SER A 201 16.07 -8.59 2.67
N GLU A 202 16.47 -8.24 1.44
CA GLU A 202 17.10 -6.94 1.17
C GLU A 202 16.14 -5.78 1.37
N TYR A 203 14.87 -5.93 0.97
CA TYR A 203 13.86 -4.91 1.24
C TYR A 203 13.65 -4.70 2.75
N LEU A 204 13.59 -5.77 3.54
CA LEU A 204 13.41 -5.66 4.99
C LEU A 204 14.61 -5.02 5.67
N LYS A 205 15.84 -5.36 5.26
CA LYS A 205 17.05 -4.69 5.72
C LYS A 205 17.05 -3.20 5.38
N MET A 206 16.69 -2.83 4.15
CA MET A 206 16.54 -1.43 3.74
C MET A 206 15.52 -0.71 4.63
N MET A 207 14.38 -1.33 4.91
CA MET A 207 13.33 -0.73 5.73
C MET A 207 13.73 -0.58 7.20
N GLY A 208 14.52 -1.50 7.75
CA GLY A 208 15.14 -1.35 9.08
C GLY A 208 16.14 -0.20 9.11
N THR A 209 17.00 -0.11 8.08
CA THR A 209 17.99 0.97 7.93
C THR A 209 17.33 2.34 7.88
N LEU A 210 16.26 2.48 7.08
CA LEU A 210 15.48 3.71 6.98
C LEU A 210 14.79 4.09 8.28
N HIS A 211 14.28 3.09 9.02
CA HIS A 211 13.70 3.34 10.34
C HIS A 211 14.74 3.99 11.24
N LYS A 212 15.93 3.40 11.38
CA LYS A 212 17.03 3.97 12.19
C LYS A 212 17.34 5.40 11.77
N ALA A 213 17.68 5.60 10.49
CA ALA A 213 18.12 6.89 9.97
C ALA A 213 17.09 8.01 10.19
N LEU A 214 15.80 7.72 9.97
CA LEU A 214 14.72 8.70 10.14
C LEU A 214 14.32 8.92 11.61
N HIS A 215 14.53 7.94 12.50
CA HIS A 215 14.24 8.10 13.94
C HIS A 215 15.35 8.87 14.66
N GLU A 216 16.61 8.61 14.35
CA GLU A 216 17.77 9.31 14.94
C GLU A 216 17.71 10.82 14.63
N GLU A 217 17.32 11.20 13.41
CA GLU A 217 17.16 12.60 13.03
C GLU A 217 16.04 13.32 13.81
N ASN A 218 14.87 12.69 13.95
CA ASN A 218 13.74 13.27 14.71
C ASN A 218 14.10 13.50 16.19
N MET A 219 14.91 12.61 16.78
CA MET A 219 15.43 12.77 18.14
C MET A 219 16.44 13.92 18.22
N HIS A 220 17.34 14.04 17.24
CA HIS A 220 18.36 15.10 17.20
C HIS A 220 17.75 16.49 16.98
N GLN A 221 16.73 16.60 16.13
CA GLN A 221 15.97 17.85 15.91
C GLN A 221 15.15 18.24 17.16
N SER A 222 14.60 17.25 17.88
CA SER A 222 13.87 17.51 19.13
C SER A 222 14.79 18.04 20.23
N PHE A 223 15.99 17.47 20.38
CA PHE A 223 17.00 17.91 21.36
C PHE A 223 17.58 19.30 21.05
N THR A 224 17.82 19.61 19.79
CA THR A 224 18.32 20.95 19.39
C THR A 224 17.24 22.02 19.56
N SER A 225 15.97 21.70 19.36
CA SER A 225 14.86 22.63 19.62
C SER A 225 14.60 22.91 21.10
N SER A 226 14.94 21.99 22.01
CA SER A 226 14.77 22.16 23.46
C SER A 226 15.95 22.89 24.12
N LEU A 227 17.13 22.90 23.50
CA LEU A 227 18.30 23.67 23.95
C LEU A 227 18.28 25.15 23.51
N LEU A 228 17.35 25.52 22.63
CA LEU A 228 17.15 26.88 22.13
C LEU A 228 15.94 27.59 22.77
N ARG A 229 15.43 27.06 23.89
CA ARG A 229 14.43 27.71 24.76
C ARG A 229 15.02 27.90 26.16
#